data_AF-A0A7X9NL08-F1
#
_entry.id   AF-A0A7X9NL08-F1
#
_cell.length_a   1.000
_cell.length_b   1.000
_cell.length_c   1.000
_cell.angle_alpha   90.00
_cell.angle_beta   90.00
_cell.angle_gamma   90.00
#
_symmetry.space_group_name_H-M   'P 1'
#
loop_
_entity.id
_entity.type
_entity.pdbx_description
1 polymer ?
#
loop_
_entity_poly.entity_id
_entity_poly.type
_entity_poly.pdbx_seq_one_letter_code
_entity_poly.pdbx_strand_id
1 'polypeptide(L)'
;MKKQMLTSFSDQQRTDAMKKYKIIEPYLNKQETIKEISIKNKVPICTLYRWIQKYEHDGLVGLIRKTRTDLEQIKVSEEVCKKLEEFVLRYRK
;
A
#
# COMPACT_ATOMS: atom_id res chain seq x y z
N MET A 1 -1.02 19.47 -0.81
CA MET A 1 -1.86 18.25 -0.77
C MET A 1 -2.60 18.22 0.56
N LYS A 2 -3.89 17.83 0.57
CA LYS A 2 -4.70 17.75 1.80
C LYS A 2 -4.14 16.62 2.67
N LYS A 3 -3.73 16.92 3.92
CA LYS A 3 -3.25 15.91 4.88
C LYS A 3 -4.40 14.94 5.18
N GLN A 4 -4.26 13.69 4.77
CA GLN A 4 -5.28 12.66 5.02
C GLN A 4 -5.23 12.26 6.49
N MET A 5 -6.39 12.08 7.12
CA MET A 5 -6.48 11.66 8.52
C MET A 5 -6.52 10.14 8.60
N LEU A 6 -5.97 9.58 9.68
CA LEU A 6 -5.94 8.13 9.90
C LEU A 6 -7.35 7.51 9.97
N THR A 7 -8.32 8.27 10.46
CA THR A 7 -9.73 7.88 10.57
C THR A 7 -10.43 7.72 9.22
N SER A 8 -9.86 8.26 8.13
CA SER A 8 -10.43 8.14 6.79
C SER A 8 -10.15 6.78 6.12
N PHE A 9 -9.40 5.88 6.78
CA PHE A 9 -9.01 4.58 6.25
C PHE A 9 -9.73 3.43 6.95
N SER A 10 -9.86 2.30 6.24
CA SER A 10 -10.47 1.10 6.81
C SER A 10 -9.65 0.53 7.96
N ASP A 11 -10.28 -0.23 8.85
CA ASP A 11 -9.59 -0.88 9.98
C ASP A 11 -8.47 -1.82 9.50
N GLN A 12 -8.68 -2.51 8.37
CA GLN A 12 -7.66 -3.36 7.76
C GLN A 12 -6.43 -2.54 7.33
N GLN A 13 -6.65 -1.40 6.66
CA GLN A 13 -5.56 -0.51 6.24
C GLN A 13 -4.78 0.06 7.44
N ARG A 14 -5.49 0.46 8.50
CA ARG A 14 -4.88 0.93 9.75
C ARG A 14 -4.06 -0.17 10.43
N THR A 15 -4.60 -1.40 10.47
CA THR A 15 -3.94 -2.56 11.06
C THR A 15 -2.66 -2.92 10.30
N ASP A 16 -2.70 -2.91 8.97
CA ASP A 16 -1.51 -3.22 8.16
C ASP A 16 -0.45 -2.12 8.23
N ALA A 17 -0.85 -0.85 8.35
CA ALA A 17 0.08 0.23 8.65
C ALA A 17 0.71 0.07 10.04
N MET A 18 -0.07 -0.33 11.05
CA MET A 18 0.43 -0.61 12.40
C MET A 18 1.43 -1.77 12.42
N LYS A 19 1.19 -2.84 11.64
CA LYS A 19 2.17 -3.94 11.49
C LYS A 19 3.51 -3.44 10.94
N LYS A 20 3.49 -2.55 9.94
CA LYS A 20 4.72 -1.93 9.41
C LYS A 20 5.40 -1.03 10.43
N TYR A 21 4.62 -0.26 11.18
CA TYR A 21 5.14 0.59 12.25
C TYR A 21 5.92 -0.24 13.27
N LYS A 22 5.36 -1.35 13.76
CA LYS A 22 6.03 -2.26 14.70
C LYS A 22 7.37 -2.80 14.19
N ILE A 23 7.55 -2.92 12.87
CA ILE A 23 8.82 -3.35 12.28
C ILE A 23 9.88 -2.24 12.32
N ILE A 24 9.48 -0.98 12.10
CA ILE A 24 10.42 0.16 12.07
C ILE A 24 10.59 0.84 13.43
N GLU A 25 9.67 0.62 14.37
CA GLU A 25 9.68 1.19 15.73
C GLU A 25 11.01 1.01 16.47
N PRO A 26 11.68 -0.17 16.44
CA PRO A 26 12.98 -0.33 17.08
C PRO A 26 14.06 0.61 16.53
N TYR A 27 14.02 0.93 15.23
CA TYR A 27 14.93 1.90 14.64
C TYR A 27 14.60 3.33 15.05
N LEU A 28 13.31 3.69 15.07
CA LEU A 28 12.85 5.02 15.50
C LEU A 28 13.23 5.31 16.96
N ASN A 29 13.18 4.27 17.80
CA ASN A 29 13.58 4.34 19.21
C ASN A 29 15.10 4.18 19.43
N LYS A 30 15.91 4.10 18.36
CA LYS A 30 17.36 3.90 18.39
C LYS A 30 17.81 2.62 19.14
N GLN A 31 16.95 1.60 19.15
CA GLN A 31 17.20 0.31 19.82
C GLN A 31 17.87 -0.71 18.90
N GLU A 32 17.49 -0.73 17.63
CA GLU A 32 18.08 -1.63 16.61
C GLU A 32 18.50 -0.82 15.37
N THR A 33 19.52 -1.29 14.67
CA THR A 33 19.93 -0.73 13.38
C THR A 33 19.03 -1.24 12.25
N ILE A 34 18.95 -0.51 11.13
CA ILE A 34 18.17 -0.96 9.96
C ILE A 34 18.65 -2.30 9.41
N LYS A 35 19.96 -2.59 9.53
CA LYS A 35 20.53 -3.87 9.10
C LYS A 35 19.99 -5.04 9.93
N GLU A 36 19.95 -4.88 11.26
CA GLU A 36 19.41 -5.90 12.17
C GLU A 36 17.91 -6.14 11.90
N ILE A 37 17.14 -5.06 11.77
CA ILE A 37 15.70 -5.14 11.46
C ILE A 37 15.47 -5.84 10.11
N SER A 38 16.30 -5.54 9.12
CA SER A 38 16.23 -6.13 7.78
C SER A 38 16.41 -7.64 7.81
N ILE A 39 17.43 -8.11 8.53
CA ILE A 39 17.72 -9.54 8.69
C ILE A 39 16.59 -10.23 9.47
N LYS A 40 16.20 -9.67 10.62
CA LYS A 40 15.17 -10.22 11.54
C LYS A 40 13.81 -10.37 10.87
N ASN A 41 13.38 -9.36 10.11
CA ASN A 41 12.05 -9.32 9.49
C ASN A 41 12.05 -9.78 8.03
N LYS A 42 13.21 -10.12 7.47
CA LYS A 42 13.40 -10.46 6.04
C LYS A 42 12.84 -9.38 5.10
N VAL A 43 12.97 -8.12 5.48
CA VAL A 43 12.54 -6.96 4.70
C VAL A 43 13.78 -6.26 4.13
N PRO A 44 13.86 -5.98 2.82
CA PRO A 44 15.01 -5.29 2.24
C PRO A 44 15.24 -3.92 2.88
N ILE A 45 16.51 -3.55 3.09
CA ILE A 45 16.94 -2.27 3.66
C ILE A 45 16.29 -1.08 2.94
N CYS A 46 16.27 -1.08 1.60
CA CYS A 46 15.65 -0.02 0.80
C CYS A 46 14.16 0.18 1.12
N THR A 47 13.45 -0.92 1.39
CA THR A 47 12.03 -0.89 1.77
C THR A 47 11.85 -0.26 3.14
N LEU A 48 12.70 -0.60 4.11
CA LEU A 48 12.68 -0.02 5.46
C LEU A 48 12.93 1.49 5.42
N TYR A 49 13.96 1.94 4.70
CA TYR A 49 14.21 3.37 4.50
C TYR A 49 13.00 4.08 3.88
N ARG A 50 12.37 3.48 2.87
CA ARG A 50 11.16 4.06 2.24
C ARG A 50 9.99 4.16 3.22
N TRP A 51 9.85 3.21 4.14
CA TRP A 51 8.82 3.27 5.18
C TRP A 51 9.12 4.35 6.20
N ILE A 52 10.37 4.46 6.66
CA ILE A 52 10.82 5.48 7.62
C ILE A 52 10.59 6.89 7.04
N GLN A 53 11.06 7.17 5.82
CA GLN A 53 10.85 8.47 5.18
C GLN A 53 9.37 8.85 5.06
N LYS A 54 8.52 7.88 4.71
CA LYS A 54 7.07 8.11 4.63
C LYS A 54 6.45 8.35 6.00
N TYR A 55 6.92 7.62 7.01
CA TYR A 55 6.44 7.80 8.38
C TYR A 55 6.87 9.15 8.97
N GLU A 56 8.10 9.60 8.71
CA GLU A 56 8.57 10.93 9.15
C GLU A 56 7.77 12.07 8.51
N HIS A 57 7.35 11.92 7.25
CA HIS A 57 6.58 12.94 6.55
C HIS A 57 5.07 12.93 6.89
N ASP A 58 4.46 11.74 6.85
CA ASP A 58 2.99 11.56 6.89
C ASP A 58 2.49 10.85 8.17
N GLY A 59 3.40 10.45 9.07
CA GLY A 59 3.07 9.61 10.22
C GLY A 59 2.58 8.22 9.81
N LEU A 60 1.68 7.64 10.61
CA LEU A 60 1.14 6.30 10.35
C LEU A 60 0.38 6.21 9.01
N VAL A 61 -0.17 7.33 8.53
CA VAL A 61 -0.82 7.43 7.21
C VAL A 61 0.15 7.13 6.07
N GLY A 62 1.42 7.52 6.20
CA GLY A 62 2.46 7.23 5.22
C GLY A 62 2.74 5.74 5.02
N LEU A 63 2.46 4.92 6.02
CA LEU A 63 2.65 3.47 5.97
C LEU A 63 1.47 2.73 5.33
N ILE A 64 0.33 3.41 5.15
CA ILE A 64 -0.84 2.83 4.47
C ILE A 64 -0.50 2.62 2.99
N ARG A 65 -0.83 1.43 2.48
CA ARG A 65 -0.68 1.14 1.04
C ARG A 65 -1.71 1.99 0.28
N LYS A 66 -1.24 2.88 -0.58
CA LYS A 66 -2.12 3.55 -1.56
C LYS A 66 -2.68 2.49 -2.50
N THR A 67 -4.00 2.40 -2.55
CA THR A 67 -4.70 1.66 -3.60
C THR A 67 -4.54 2.41 -4.91
N ARG A 68 -4.45 1.65 -6.01
CA ARG A 68 -4.51 2.26 -7.34
C ARG A 68 -5.90 2.83 -7.54
N THR A 69 -5.97 4.11 -7.91
CA THR A 69 -7.25 4.79 -8.20
C THR A 69 -7.88 4.32 -9.52
N ASP A 70 -7.07 3.77 -10.43
CA ASP A 70 -7.49 3.32 -11.75
C ASP A 70 -7.78 1.81 -11.82
N LEU A 71 -7.85 1.11 -10.67
CA LEU A 71 -8.02 -0.35 -10.65
C LEU A 71 -9.31 -0.82 -11.32
N GLU A 72 -10.38 -0.04 -11.17
CA GLU A 72 -11.72 -0.36 -11.71
C GLU A 72 -12.00 0.36 -13.04
N GLN A 73 -11.03 1.13 -13.54
CA GLN A 73 -11.20 1.90 -14.77
C GLN A 73 -10.70 1.11 -15.98
N ILE A 74 -11.64 0.64 -16.80
CA ILE A 74 -11.33 0.10 -18.13
C ILE A 74 -11.04 1.28 -19.06
N LYS A 75 -9.77 1.45 -19.46
CA LYS A 75 -9.32 2.53 -20.35
C LYS A 75 -9.58 2.25 -21.84
N VAL A 76 -10.59 1.43 -22.13
CA VAL A 76 -10.91 0.99 -23.50
C VAL A 76 -12.25 1.58 -23.88
N SER A 77 -12.46 1.88 -25.16
CA SER A 77 -13.71 2.47 -25.64
C SER A 77 -14.91 1.56 -25.35
N GLU A 78 -16.06 2.19 -25.15
CA GLU A 78 -17.32 1.49 -24.84
C GLU A 78 -17.70 0.48 -25.92
N GLU A 79 -17.36 0.76 -27.18
CA GLU A 79 -17.56 -0.17 -28.31
C GLU A 79 -16.79 -1.48 -28.15
N VAL A 80 -15.55 -1.42 -27.64
CA VAL A 80 -14.72 -2.60 -27.42
C VAL A 80 -15.24 -3.39 -26.23
N CYS A 81 -15.68 -2.73 -25.17
CA CYS A 81 -16.33 -3.39 -24.03
C CYS A 81 -17.59 -4.14 -24.45
N LYS A 82 -18.46 -3.52 -25.26
CA LYS A 82 -19.67 -4.18 -25.80
C LYS A 82 -19.35 -5.40 -26.65
N LYS A 83 -18.35 -5.29 -27.53
CA LYS A 83 -17.88 -6.45 -28.30
C LYS A 83 -17.39 -7.57 -27.38
N LEU A 84 -16.59 -7.25 -26.37
CA LEU A 84 -16.11 -8.27 -25.42
C LEU A 84 -17.25 -8.95 -24.67
N GLU A 85 -18.26 -8.21 -24.20
CA GLU A 85 -19.46 -8.78 -23.57
C GLU A 85 -20.22 -9.70 -24.53
N GLU A 86 -20.44 -9.27 -25.78
CA GLU A 86 -21.08 -10.07 -26.81
C GLU A 86 -20.31 -11.36 -27.10
N PHE A 87 -18.97 -11.28 -27.20
CA PHE A 87 -18.10 -12.44 -27.35
C PHE A 87 -18.20 -13.39 -26.14
N VAL A 88 -18.16 -12.86 -24.92
CA VAL A 88 -18.32 -13.68 -23.71
C VAL A 88 -19.66 -14.39 -23.71
N LEU A 89 -20.78 -13.69 -23.96
CA LEU A 89 -22.12 -14.29 -24.04
C LEU A 89 -22.24 -15.35 -25.13
N ARG A 90 -21.64 -15.12 -26.31
CA ARG A 90 -21.68 -16.05 -27.44
C ARG A 90 -20.90 -17.34 -27.20
N TYR A 91 -19.77 -17.27 -26.48
CA TYR A 91 -18.85 -18.41 -26.30
C TYR A 91 -18.82 -18.97 -24.88
N ARG A 92 -19.64 -18.45 -23.97
CA ARG A 92 -19.88 -19.06 -22.66
C ARG A 92 -20.66 -20.37 -22.86
N LYS A 93 -19.94 -21.49 -22.87
CA LYS A 93 -20.52 -22.84 -22.75
C LYS A 93 -21.18 -23.03 -21.40
#